data_AF-A0A822C3A5-F1
#
_entry.id   AF-A0A822C3A5-F1
#
_cell.length_a   1.000
_cell.length_b   1.000
_cell.length_c   1.000
_cell.angle_alpha   90.00
_cell.angle_beta   90.00
_cell.angle_gamma   90.00
#
_symmetry.space_group_name_H-M   'P 1'
#
loop_
_entity.id
_entity.type
_entity.pdbx_description
1 polymer ?
#
loop_
_entity_poly.entity_id
_entity_poly.type
_entity_poly.pdbx_seq_one_letter_code
_entity_poly.pdbx_strand_id
1 'polypeptide(L)'
;MSSGDTLIIDLIGNQGGRSCIAYSLLNYLVPEYSNLSVLYESFDGRITKPLQSFSKAFSLSRNAILNVQTGLPFTNMDWIQPYLNYTRGNLTDEYSMKWSINCDGQAFGSGKFWLSNSTNRRYFKSIYVLTDGTCGSACGLFLSKLALGSNFKKAYGIGGGYDGNNLFESSSYAGGGTFNWNDIVGYYTLVGANDSSINYLPTSAFLSVNVYEIYISKLNPDYPREFLSQPIDRQVTNANYFNLQSALEEIINDDQSTKWTYSDNK
;
A
#
# COMPACT_ATOMS: atom_id res chain seq x y z
N MET A 1 -28.87 17.64 -4.49
CA MET A 1 -27.83 16.66 -4.83
C MET A 1 -28.28 15.31 -4.31
N SER A 2 -28.47 14.30 -5.17
CA SER A 2 -29.02 12.99 -4.82
C SER A 2 -28.25 12.28 -3.69
N SER A 3 -28.94 11.49 -2.89
CA SER A 3 -28.33 10.38 -2.16
C SER A 3 -27.75 9.40 -3.18
N GLY A 4 -26.45 9.07 -3.14
CA GLY A 4 -25.94 7.93 -3.94
C GLY A 4 -24.69 8.16 -4.77
N ASP A 5 -23.55 8.40 -4.14
CA ASP A 5 -22.28 8.00 -4.77
C ASP A 5 -21.47 7.24 -3.74
N THR A 6 -21.76 5.94 -3.66
CA THR A 6 -21.05 4.95 -2.85
C THR A 6 -20.12 4.18 -3.78
N LEU A 7 -18.84 4.06 -3.42
CA LEU A 7 -17.85 3.24 -4.12
C LEU A 7 -17.50 2.05 -3.23
N ILE A 8 -17.51 0.86 -3.81
CA ILE A 8 -16.95 -0.34 -3.19
C ILE A 8 -15.71 -0.72 -4.00
N ILE A 9 -14.57 -0.86 -3.33
CA ILE A 9 -13.30 -1.24 -3.94
C ILE A 9 -12.98 -2.66 -3.51
N ASP A 10 -12.91 -3.56 -4.50
CA ASP A 10 -12.48 -4.94 -4.29
C ASP A 10 -10.95 -5.05 -4.35
N LEU A 11 -10.35 -5.49 -3.25
CA LEU A 11 -8.91 -5.75 -3.09
C LEU A 11 -8.62 -7.24 -2.82
N ILE A 12 -9.61 -8.12 -2.97
CA ILE A 12 -9.44 -9.57 -2.77
C ILE A 12 -8.35 -10.11 -3.70
N GLY A 13 -7.45 -10.94 -3.17
CA GLY A 13 -6.36 -11.57 -3.92
C GLY A 13 -5.29 -10.60 -4.46
N ASN A 14 -5.35 -9.31 -4.13
CA ASN A 14 -4.42 -8.32 -4.68
C ASN A 14 -3.09 -8.31 -3.90
N GLN A 15 -2.12 -9.11 -4.34
CA GLN A 15 -0.88 -9.28 -3.59
C GLN A 15 0.13 -8.12 -3.72
N GLY A 16 -0.13 -7.10 -4.54
CA GLY A 16 0.90 -6.09 -4.79
C GLY A 16 0.57 -5.01 -5.82
N GLY A 17 1.61 -4.33 -6.29
CA GLY A 17 1.49 -3.30 -7.32
C GLY A 17 2.52 -2.19 -7.17
N ARG A 18 2.33 -1.10 -7.92
CA ARG A 18 3.20 0.08 -7.88
C ARG A 18 2.64 1.13 -6.93
N SER A 19 3.40 1.53 -5.92
CA SER A 19 2.98 2.52 -4.91
C SER A 19 2.47 3.83 -5.52
N CYS A 20 3.04 4.27 -6.64
CA CYS A 20 2.58 5.47 -7.33
C CYS A 20 1.17 5.36 -7.95
N ILE A 21 0.73 4.15 -8.32
CA ILE A 21 -0.65 3.93 -8.76
C ILE A 21 -1.60 4.08 -7.56
N ALA A 22 -1.22 3.53 -6.40
CA ALA A 22 -1.98 3.70 -5.17
C ALA A 22 -2.10 5.17 -4.77
N TYR A 23 -1.00 5.93 -4.79
CA TYR A 23 -1.05 7.38 -4.53
C TYR A 23 -1.91 8.13 -5.54
N SER A 24 -1.84 7.77 -6.82
CA SER A 24 -2.67 8.40 -7.85
C SER A 24 -4.16 8.11 -7.64
N LEU A 25 -4.51 6.89 -7.24
CA LEU A 25 -5.89 6.52 -6.94
C LEU A 25 -6.39 7.22 -5.66
N LEU A 26 -5.55 7.35 -4.63
CA LEU A 26 -5.87 8.12 -3.43
C LEU A 26 -6.11 9.59 -3.73
N ASN A 27 -5.25 10.22 -4.55
CA ASN A 27 -5.42 11.59 -5.01
C ASN A 27 -6.74 11.80 -5.79
N TYR A 28 -7.14 10.77 -6.54
CA TYR A 28 -8.37 10.78 -7.32
C TYR A 28 -9.63 10.67 -6.46
N LEU A 29 -9.58 9.83 -5.42
CA LEU A 29 -10.74 9.44 -4.61
C LEU A 29 -10.93 10.27 -3.33
N VAL A 30 -9.84 10.81 -2.76
CA VAL A 30 -9.84 11.42 -1.42
C VAL A 30 -9.49 12.92 -1.52
N PRO A 31 -10.42 13.83 -1.15
CA PRO A 31 -10.21 15.27 -1.29
C PRO A 31 -8.93 15.82 -0.63
N GLU A 32 -8.59 15.30 0.55
CA GLU A 32 -7.45 15.68 1.37
C GLU A 32 -6.11 15.36 0.71
N TYR A 33 -6.11 14.43 -0.25
CA TYR A 33 -4.91 13.96 -0.93
C TYR A 33 -4.68 14.65 -2.26
N SER A 34 -5.35 15.77 -2.52
CA SER A 34 -5.17 16.60 -3.71
C SER A 34 -3.73 17.07 -3.95
N ASN A 35 -2.95 17.25 -2.88
CA ASN A 35 -1.51 17.41 -2.94
C ASN A 35 -0.80 16.06 -2.74
N LEU A 36 -0.10 15.58 -3.78
CA LEU A 36 0.62 14.30 -3.74
C LEU A 36 1.69 14.23 -2.65
N SER A 37 2.28 15.36 -2.24
CA SER A 37 3.31 15.34 -1.18
C SER A 37 2.78 14.85 0.17
N VAL A 38 1.47 14.95 0.41
CA VAL A 38 0.80 14.47 1.63
C VAL A 38 0.65 12.93 1.63
N LEU A 39 0.80 12.31 0.46
CA LEU A 39 0.76 10.85 0.29
C LEU A 39 2.13 10.20 0.42
N TYR A 40 3.21 10.99 0.32
CA TYR A 40 4.57 10.47 0.31
C TYR A 40 4.95 9.96 1.69
N GLU A 41 4.96 8.64 1.84
CA GLU A 41 5.45 7.99 3.04
C GLU A 41 6.95 7.75 3.00
N SER A 42 7.52 7.61 4.19
CA SER A 42 8.90 7.16 4.34
C SER A 42 8.96 5.64 4.20
N PHE A 43 10.02 5.17 3.58
CA PHE A 43 10.38 3.78 3.42
C PHE A 43 11.79 3.57 3.94
N ASP A 44 12.08 2.39 4.45
CA ASP A 44 13.45 1.90 4.59
C ASP A 44 13.49 0.41 4.21
N GLY A 45 14.69 -0.15 4.15
CA GLY A 45 14.87 -1.57 3.90
C GLY A 45 16.08 -2.11 4.64
N ARG A 46 15.94 -3.34 5.16
CA ARG A 46 17.06 -4.05 5.77
C ARG A 46 18.14 -4.33 4.76
N ILE A 47 19.39 -4.01 5.09
CA ILE A 47 20.54 -4.16 4.21
C ILE A 47 20.80 -5.63 3.95
N THR A 48 20.52 -6.04 2.72
CA THR A 48 20.75 -7.39 2.21
C THR A 48 21.36 -7.30 0.81
N LYS A 49 22.03 -8.37 0.36
CA LYS A 49 22.54 -8.44 -1.03
C LYS A 49 21.43 -8.22 -2.07
N PRO A 50 20.21 -8.77 -1.88
CA PRO A 50 19.09 -8.44 -2.75
C PRO A 50 18.76 -6.95 -2.76
N LEU A 51 18.60 -6.33 -1.59
CA LEU A 51 18.31 -4.90 -1.47
C LEU A 51 19.32 -4.04 -2.26
N GLN A 52 20.61 -4.32 -2.11
CA GLN A 52 21.67 -3.60 -2.82
C GLN A 52 21.57 -3.77 -4.34
N SER A 53 21.17 -4.94 -4.81
CA SER A 53 20.99 -5.23 -6.24
C SER A 53 19.76 -4.52 -6.81
N PHE A 54 18.62 -4.57 -6.12
CA PHE A 54 17.42 -3.80 -6.49
C PHE A 54 17.71 -2.31 -6.57
N SER A 55 18.41 -1.81 -5.56
CA SER A 55 18.73 -0.40 -5.44
C SER A 55 19.52 0.13 -6.64
N LYS A 56 20.44 -0.67 -7.17
CA LYS A 56 21.18 -0.34 -8.41
C LYS A 56 20.24 -0.26 -9.63
N ALA A 57 19.20 -1.07 -9.68
CA ALA A 57 18.19 -0.97 -10.74
C ALA A 57 17.36 0.31 -10.58
N PHE A 58 16.96 0.66 -9.35
CA PHE A 58 16.20 1.88 -9.07
C PHE A 58 17.00 3.16 -9.33
N SER A 59 18.32 3.15 -9.15
CA SER A 59 19.16 4.31 -9.49
C SER A 59 19.29 4.58 -10.99
N LEU A 60 18.87 3.65 -11.85
CA LEU A 60 18.69 3.92 -13.28
C LEU A 60 17.54 4.93 -13.52
N SER A 61 16.55 4.97 -12.64
CA SER A 61 15.44 5.91 -12.67
C SER A 61 15.83 7.18 -11.91
N ARG A 62 16.44 8.14 -12.62
CA ARG A 62 16.81 9.43 -12.03
C ARG A 62 15.60 10.09 -11.38
N ASN A 63 15.82 10.67 -10.21
CA ASN A 63 14.84 11.39 -9.41
C ASN A 63 13.69 10.54 -8.83
N ALA A 64 13.75 9.20 -8.89
CA ALA A 64 12.70 8.32 -8.39
C ALA A 64 12.65 8.19 -6.87
N ILE A 65 13.75 8.51 -6.19
CA ILE A 65 13.88 8.39 -4.74
C ILE A 65 14.13 9.77 -4.15
N LEU A 66 13.32 10.15 -3.15
CA LEU A 66 13.39 11.44 -2.45
C LEU A 66 14.01 11.25 -1.08
N ASN A 67 14.83 12.21 -0.68
CA ASN A 67 15.23 12.38 0.71
C ASN A 67 14.04 12.93 1.50
N VAL A 68 13.62 12.21 2.55
CA VAL A 68 12.44 12.58 3.36
C VAL A 68 12.64 13.86 4.17
N GLN A 69 13.88 14.24 4.46
CA GLN A 69 14.20 15.44 5.23
C GLN A 69 14.20 16.70 4.35
N THR A 70 14.75 16.60 3.13
CA THR A 70 14.89 17.76 2.24
C THR A 70 13.81 17.84 1.17
N GLY A 71 13.09 16.74 0.91
CA GLY A 71 12.16 16.61 -0.21
C GLY A 71 12.83 16.55 -1.58
N LEU A 72 14.16 16.62 -1.65
CA LEU A 72 14.92 16.62 -2.90
C LEU A 72 15.25 15.20 -3.34
N PRO A 73 15.33 14.93 -4.66
CA PRO A 73 15.72 13.62 -5.12
C PRO A 73 17.18 13.29 -4.79
N PHE A 74 17.45 12.02 -4.50
CA PHE A 74 18.81 11.52 -4.45
C PHE A 74 19.40 11.48 -5.86
N THR A 75 20.64 11.94 -6.00
CA THR A 75 21.38 11.95 -7.26
C THR A 75 22.27 10.71 -7.44
N ASN A 76 22.39 9.90 -6.38
CA ASN A 76 23.23 8.72 -6.28
C ASN A 76 22.55 7.67 -5.37
N MET A 77 23.33 6.68 -4.91
CA MET A 77 22.87 5.58 -4.07
C MET A 77 22.86 5.91 -2.57
N ASP A 78 23.01 7.18 -2.18
CA ASP A 78 23.17 7.56 -0.78
C ASP A 78 21.92 7.26 0.05
N TRP A 79 20.76 7.10 -0.58
CA TRP A 79 19.54 6.65 0.10
C TRP A 79 19.67 5.26 0.77
N ILE A 80 20.65 4.45 0.34
CA ILE A 80 21.00 3.18 0.98
C ILE A 80 22.26 3.30 1.83
N GLN A 81 23.15 4.24 1.54
CA GLN A 81 24.42 4.41 2.25
C GLN A 81 24.63 5.88 2.68
N PRO A 82 24.83 6.17 3.98
CA PRO A 82 25.22 5.24 5.04
C PRO A 82 24.06 4.42 5.63
N TYR A 83 24.41 3.27 6.21
CA TYR A 83 23.45 2.42 6.92
C TYR A 83 23.14 2.97 8.32
N LEU A 84 21.92 2.74 8.79
CA LEU A 84 21.47 3.03 10.15
C LEU A 84 21.18 1.72 10.88
N ASN A 85 21.53 1.65 12.17
CA ASN A 85 21.19 0.49 12.99
C ASN A 85 19.83 0.70 13.64
N TYR A 86 18.89 -0.21 13.36
CA TYR A 86 17.59 -0.26 14.04
C TYR A 86 17.45 -1.54 14.83
N THR A 87 16.88 -1.42 16.04
CA THR A 87 16.50 -2.58 16.87
C THR A 87 14.99 -2.78 16.76
N ARG A 88 14.57 -3.92 16.22
CA ARG A 88 13.17 -4.32 16.07
C ARG A 88 12.99 -5.77 16.51
N GLY A 89 11.97 -6.06 17.30
CA GLY A 89 11.74 -7.41 17.82
C GLY A 89 12.95 -8.00 18.57
N ASN A 90 13.71 -7.17 19.29
CA ASN A 90 14.97 -7.53 19.98
C ASN A 90 16.13 -7.94 19.05
N LEU A 91 16.04 -7.69 17.75
CA LEU A 91 17.13 -7.88 16.80
C LEU A 91 17.60 -6.51 16.29
N THR A 92 18.91 -6.27 16.38
CA THR A 92 19.55 -5.09 15.80
C THR A 92 20.12 -5.46 14.44
N ASP A 93 19.77 -4.69 13.42
CA ASP A 93 20.26 -4.91 12.05
C ASP A 93 20.55 -3.58 11.33
N GLU A 94 21.23 -3.68 10.20
CA GLU A 94 21.54 -2.54 9.33
C GLU A 94 20.37 -2.27 8.39
N TYR A 95 19.97 -1.01 8.27
CA TYR A 95 18.92 -0.55 7.38
C TYR A 95 19.40 0.62 6.53
N SER A 96 18.73 0.86 5.40
CA SER A 96 18.88 2.10 4.64
C SER A 96 18.47 3.31 5.48
N MET A 97 18.87 4.51 5.06
CA MET A 97 18.19 5.72 5.55
C MET A 97 16.71 5.68 5.16
N LYS A 98 15.88 6.51 5.82
CA LYS A 98 14.50 6.72 5.36
C LYS A 98 14.49 7.52 4.06
N TRP A 99 13.71 7.07 3.09
CA TRP A 99 13.54 7.72 1.78
C TRP A 99 12.07 7.65 1.34
N SER A 100 11.68 8.37 0.30
CA SER A 100 10.33 8.27 -0.27
C SER A 100 10.37 8.03 -1.78
N ILE A 101 9.29 7.49 -2.33
CA ILE A 101 9.16 7.31 -3.78
C ILE A 101 8.63 8.60 -4.38
N ASN A 102 9.37 9.18 -5.32
CA ASN A 102 8.89 10.28 -6.12
C ASN A 102 7.86 9.78 -7.15
N CYS A 103 6.59 9.97 -6.84
CA CYS A 103 5.52 9.60 -7.77
C CYS A 103 5.09 10.75 -8.69
N ASP A 104 5.89 11.81 -8.76
CA ASP A 104 5.78 12.77 -9.86
C ASP A 104 6.14 12.06 -11.16
N GLY A 105 5.25 12.17 -12.15
CA GLY A 105 5.27 11.38 -13.39
C GLY A 105 6.53 11.55 -14.25
N GLN A 106 7.45 12.43 -13.87
CA GLN A 106 8.76 12.57 -14.50
C GLN A 106 9.73 11.42 -14.16
N ALA A 107 9.65 10.84 -12.96
CA ALA A 107 10.63 9.84 -12.50
C ALA A 107 10.41 8.42 -13.07
N PHE A 108 9.20 8.11 -13.55
CA PHE A 108 8.82 6.78 -14.05
C PHE A 108 8.44 6.74 -15.54
N GLY A 109 8.88 7.74 -16.31
CA GLY A 109 8.64 7.85 -17.75
C GLY A 109 7.37 8.63 -18.07
N SER A 110 7.53 9.70 -18.86
CA SER A 110 6.50 10.54 -19.47
C SER A 110 5.09 10.43 -18.88
N GLY A 111 4.92 11.03 -17.69
CA GLY A 111 3.68 11.55 -17.13
C GLY A 111 2.38 11.02 -17.72
N LYS A 112 1.74 10.12 -16.98
CA LYS A 112 0.32 10.17 -16.60
C LYS A 112 -0.03 8.83 -15.99
N PHE A 113 0.09 8.71 -14.66
CA PHE A 113 -0.98 8.00 -13.98
C PHE A 113 -2.24 8.82 -14.30
N TRP A 114 -3.05 8.36 -15.26
CA TRP A 114 -4.16 9.11 -15.85
C TRP A 114 -5.18 9.63 -14.81
N LEU A 115 -5.15 9.07 -13.60
CA LEU A 115 -5.89 9.47 -12.41
C LEU A 115 -5.35 10.74 -11.72
N SER A 116 -4.11 11.16 -11.97
CA SER A 116 -3.49 12.33 -11.32
C SER A 116 -3.91 13.68 -11.91
N ASN A 117 -4.71 13.68 -12.98
CA ASN A 117 -5.21 14.94 -13.55
C ASN A 117 -6.30 15.52 -12.64
N SER A 118 -6.01 16.69 -12.06
CA SER A 118 -6.87 17.38 -11.10
C SER A 118 -8.27 17.71 -11.62
N THR A 119 -8.45 17.76 -12.96
CA THR A 119 -9.74 18.01 -13.63
C THR A 119 -10.65 16.78 -13.71
N ASN A 120 -10.11 15.58 -13.51
CA ASN A 120 -10.85 14.32 -13.68
C ASN A 120 -11.29 13.68 -12.36
N ARG A 121 -10.91 14.27 -11.22
CA ARG A 121 -11.16 13.73 -9.87
C ARG A 121 -12.65 13.47 -9.63
N ARG A 122 -12.96 12.31 -9.05
CA ARG A 122 -14.32 11.95 -8.63
C ARG A 122 -14.31 11.57 -7.16
N TYR A 123 -14.94 12.43 -6.36
CA TYR A 123 -15.11 12.18 -4.95
C TYR A 123 -16.42 11.46 -4.71
N PHE A 124 -16.32 10.28 -4.09
CA PHE A 124 -17.47 9.54 -3.58
C PHE A 124 -17.76 9.99 -2.16
N LYS A 125 -19.04 9.98 -1.77
CA LYS A 125 -19.47 10.32 -0.41
C LYS A 125 -19.06 9.25 0.59
N SER A 126 -19.01 8.00 0.12
CA SER A 126 -18.75 6.84 0.95
C SER A 126 -17.94 5.84 0.14
N ILE A 127 -16.77 5.48 0.68
CA ILE A 127 -15.89 4.48 0.11
C ILE A 127 -15.80 3.33 1.09
N TYR A 128 -16.13 2.14 0.60
CA TYR A 128 -15.97 0.87 1.28
C TYR A 128 -14.92 0.05 0.57
N VAL A 129 -14.24 -0.81 1.32
CA VAL A 129 -13.26 -1.75 0.78
C VAL A 129 -13.71 -3.17 1.11
N LEU A 130 -13.52 -4.08 0.18
CA LEU A 130 -13.63 -5.52 0.40
C LEU A 130 -12.23 -6.13 0.24
N THR A 131 -11.78 -6.90 1.22
CA THR A 131 -10.44 -7.50 1.26
C THR A 131 -10.53 -8.90 1.85
N ASP A 132 -9.62 -9.79 1.45
CA ASP A 132 -9.38 -11.08 2.10
C ASP A 132 -8.12 -11.05 2.99
N GLY A 133 -7.55 -9.86 3.18
CA GLY A 133 -6.32 -9.65 3.91
C GLY A 133 -5.08 -10.01 3.10
N THR A 134 -5.15 -10.57 1.89
CA THR A 134 -3.93 -10.88 1.10
C THR A 134 -3.23 -9.65 0.55
N CYS A 135 -3.86 -8.48 0.74
CA CYS A 135 -3.43 -7.23 0.19
C CYS A 135 -1.96 -6.90 0.54
N GLY A 136 -1.10 -6.72 -0.47
CA GLY A 136 0.32 -6.44 -0.32
C GLY A 136 0.80 -5.17 -1.02
N SER A 137 2.01 -4.70 -0.68
CA SER A 137 2.65 -3.54 -1.30
C SER A 137 1.72 -2.33 -1.49
N ALA A 138 1.48 -1.93 -2.74
CA ALA A 138 0.67 -0.78 -3.14
C ALA A 138 -0.78 -0.83 -2.64
N CYS A 139 -1.45 -1.99 -2.63
CA CYS A 139 -2.83 -2.03 -2.16
C CYS A 139 -2.89 -1.91 -0.62
N GLY A 140 -1.90 -2.43 0.11
CA GLY A 140 -1.82 -2.30 1.56
C GLY A 140 -1.60 -0.84 1.94
N LEU A 141 -0.67 -0.18 1.25
CA LEU A 141 -0.47 1.27 1.31
C LEU A 141 -1.75 2.04 0.97
N PHE A 142 -2.45 1.65 -0.11
CA PHE A 142 -3.70 2.27 -0.53
C PHE A 142 -4.74 2.20 0.59
N LEU A 143 -4.99 1.01 1.12
CA LEU A 143 -5.99 0.77 2.15
C LEU A 143 -5.66 1.53 3.43
N SER A 144 -4.42 1.44 3.90
CA SER A 144 -4.01 2.14 5.12
C SER A 144 -4.12 3.66 5.00
N LYS A 145 -3.89 4.21 3.82
CA LYS A 145 -4.07 5.65 3.58
C LYS A 145 -5.52 6.05 3.35
N LEU A 146 -6.28 5.23 2.63
CA LEU A 146 -7.69 5.44 2.41
C LEU A 146 -8.44 5.47 3.74
N ALA A 147 -8.09 4.59 4.69
CA ALA A 147 -8.67 4.54 6.03
C ALA A 147 -8.58 5.86 6.81
N LEU A 148 -7.68 6.75 6.42
CA LEU A 148 -7.46 8.07 7.02
C LEU A 148 -8.18 9.21 6.27
N GLY A 149 -8.86 8.91 5.17
CA GLY A 149 -9.63 9.89 4.38
C GLY A 149 -11.05 10.07 4.93
N SER A 150 -11.60 11.29 4.86
CA SER A 150 -12.94 11.58 5.44
C SER A 150 -14.10 10.83 4.78
N ASN A 151 -13.91 10.37 3.55
CA ASN A 151 -14.94 9.64 2.79
C ASN A 151 -14.82 8.13 2.88
N PHE A 152 -13.77 7.59 3.52
CA PHE A 152 -13.73 6.18 3.88
C PHE A 152 -14.74 5.87 4.98
N LYS A 153 -15.38 4.71 4.88
CA LYS A 153 -16.38 4.25 5.85
C LYS A 153 -15.93 3.01 6.57
N LYS A 154 -15.72 1.91 5.85
CA LYS A 154 -15.35 0.61 6.43
C LYS A 154 -14.60 -0.26 5.42
N ALA A 155 -13.70 -1.09 5.94
CA ALA A 155 -13.12 -2.25 5.29
C ALA A 155 -13.85 -3.51 5.75
N TYR A 156 -14.30 -4.29 4.78
CA TYR A 156 -14.96 -5.57 4.94
C TYR A 156 -14.00 -6.70 4.63
N GLY A 157 -13.95 -7.69 5.52
CA GLY A 157 -13.15 -8.89 5.36
C GLY A 157 -13.97 -10.08 4.88
N ILE A 158 -13.50 -10.77 3.84
CA ILE A 158 -14.00 -12.08 3.42
C ILE A 158 -13.02 -13.18 3.80
N GLY A 159 -13.53 -14.31 4.32
CA GLY A 159 -12.66 -15.37 4.86
C GLY A 159 -11.98 -14.94 6.17
N GLY A 160 -10.75 -15.42 6.38
CA GLY A 160 -9.94 -15.15 7.58
C GLY A 160 -10.39 -15.91 8.84
N GLY A 161 -9.50 -15.98 9.83
CA GLY A 161 -9.85 -16.46 11.18
C GLY A 161 -10.54 -15.34 11.96
N TYR A 162 -11.72 -15.62 12.51
CA TYR A 162 -12.53 -14.67 13.27
C TYR A 162 -13.03 -15.33 14.55
N ASP A 163 -12.96 -14.62 15.68
CA ASP A 163 -13.52 -15.08 16.96
C ASP A 163 -14.39 -14.03 17.68
N GLY A 164 -14.93 -13.05 16.96
CA GLY A 164 -15.77 -12.00 17.57
C GLY A 164 -15.00 -10.84 18.18
N ASN A 165 -13.78 -11.09 18.65
CA ASN A 165 -12.95 -10.08 19.32
C ASN A 165 -11.65 -9.78 18.56
N ASN A 166 -11.21 -10.68 17.67
CA ASN A 166 -10.04 -10.51 16.83
C ASN A 166 -10.44 -10.42 15.36
N LEU A 167 -10.50 -9.19 14.86
CA LEU A 167 -10.63 -8.93 13.43
C LEU A 167 -9.27 -9.14 12.78
N PHE A 168 -9.22 -9.89 11.68
CA PHE A 168 -7.97 -10.16 10.98
C PHE A 168 -7.44 -8.91 10.28
N GLU A 169 -6.13 -8.84 10.07
CA GLU A 169 -5.47 -7.71 9.43
C GLU A 169 -6.02 -7.41 8.03
N SER A 170 -6.24 -6.13 7.74
CA SER A 170 -6.76 -5.69 6.45
C SER A 170 -5.80 -5.95 5.27
N SER A 171 -4.53 -6.25 5.58
CA SER A 171 -3.46 -6.51 4.61
C SER A 171 -2.33 -7.34 5.27
N SER A 172 -1.93 -8.42 4.59
CA SER A 172 -0.99 -9.46 5.07
C SER A 172 0.46 -9.03 5.01
N TYR A 173 0.75 -8.01 4.20
CA TYR A 173 2.08 -7.42 4.12
C TYR A 173 2.01 -6.03 4.71
N ALA A 174 3.03 -5.68 5.47
CA ALA A 174 3.31 -4.37 6.04
C ALA A 174 3.13 -3.13 5.14
N GLY A 175 2.84 -3.26 3.85
CA GLY A 175 3.18 -2.24 2.86
C GLY A 175 4.69 -2.02 2.80
N GLY A 176 5.15 -1.23 1.83
CA GLY A 176 6.57 -0.89 1.68
C GLY A 176 7.16 -1.34 0.36
N GLY A 177 6.88 -2.55 -0.09
CA GLY A 177 7.30 -2.98 -1.41
C GLY A 177 7.41 -4.47 -1.43
N THR A 178 6.27 -5.10 -1.74
CA THR A 178 6.23 -6.55 -1.95
C THR A 178 6.57 -6.82 -3.41
N PHE A 179 7.58 -7.64 -3.62
CA PHE A 179 8.04 -8.06 -4.94
C PHE A 179 7.80 -9.56 -5.07
N ASN A 180 7.29 -9.97 -6.23
CA ASN A 180 7.28 -11.40 -6.53
C ASN A 180 8.72 -11.84 -6.81
N TRP A 181 9.02 -13.12 -6.62
CA TRP A 181 10.36 -13.66 -6.82
C TRP A 181 10.88 -13.47 -8.24
N ASN A 182 9.99 -13.49 -9.24
CA ASN A 182 10.37 -13.28 -10.65
C ASN A 182 10.87 -11.86 -10.90
N ASP A 183 10.30 -10.86 -10.23
CA ASP A 183 10.75 -9.47 -10.26
C ASP A 183 12.16 -9.37 -9.67
N ILE A 184 12.41 -10.07 -8.56
CA ILE A 184 13.74 -10.16 -7.92
C ILE A 184 14.78 -10.68 -8.88
N VAL A 185 14.52 -11.83 -9.50
CA VAL A 185 15.41 -12.44 -10.50
C VAL A 185 15.61 -11.51 -11.69
N GLY A 186 14.53 -10.85 -12.15
CA GLY A 186 14.57 -9.88 -13.24
C GLY A 186 15.47 -8.68 -12.93
N TYR A 187 15.36 -8.08 -11.74
CA TYR A 187 16.23 -6.97 -11.33
C TYR A 187 17.69 -7.39 -11.16
N TYR A 188 17.95 -8.59 -10.62
CA TYR A 188 19.29 -9.16 -10.54
C TYR A 188 19.93 -9.31 -11.92
N THR A 189 19.17 -9.83 -12.89
CA THR A 189 19.60 -9.98 -14.27
C THR A 189 19.87 -8.61 -14.92
N LEU A 190 18.98 -7.64 -14.72
CA LEU A 190 19.10 -6.29 -15.27
C LEU A 190 20.39 -5.58 -14.84
N VAL A 191 20.80 -5.75 -13.58
CA VAL A 191 22.02 -5.10 -13.04
C VAL A 191 23.29 -5.94 -13.25
N GLY A 192 23.19 -7.08 -13.93
CA GLY A 192 24.31 -7.99 -14.17
C GLY A 192 24.87 -8.61 -12.89
N ALA A 193 24.05 -8.77 -11.84
CA ALA A 193 24.47 -9.42 -10.61
C ALA A 193 24.64 -10.93 -10.84
N ASN A 194 25.84 -11.45 -10.58
CA ASN A 194 26.13 -12.87 -10.75
C ASN A 194 26.00 -13.59 -9.39
N ASP A 195 24.79 -14.04 -9.07
CA ASP A 195 24.50 -14.84 -7.87
C ASP A 195 23.59 -16.02 -8.25
N SER A 196 24.17 -17.22 -8.31
CA SER A 196 23.44 -18.44 -8.69
C SER A 196 22.36 -18.85 -7.69
N SER A 197 22.35 -18.27 -6.48
CA SER A 197 21.28 -18.51 -5.49
C SER A 197 20.00 -17.73 -5.79
N ILE A 198 20.07 -16.69 -6.65
CA ILE A 198 18.92 -15.90 -7.09
C ILE A 198 18.57 -16.31 -8.52
N ASN A 199 17.76 -17.36 -8.63
CA ASN A 199 17.29 -17.89 -9.92
C ASN A 199 15.79 -18.20 -9.85
N TYR A 200 15.15 -18.40 -11.00
CA TYR A 200 13.75 -18.80 -11.07
C TYR A 200 13.49 -20.06 -10.24
N LEU A 201 12.38 -20.07 -9.50
CA LEU A 201 12.01 -21.21 -8.68
C LEU A 201 11.68 -22.41 -9.59
N PRO A 202 12.05 -23.64 -9.21
CA PRO A 202 11.77 -24.85 -9.99
C PRO A 202 10.30 -25.31 -9.86
N THR A 203 9.39 -24.40 -9.54
CA THR A 203 7.98 -24.66 -9.21
C THR A 203 7.09 -23.57 -9.78
N SER A 204 5.80 -23.87 -9.94
CA SER A 204 4.75 -22.90 -10.26
C SER A 204 4.27 -22.12 -9.04
N ALA A 205 4.84 -22.36 -7.85
CA ALA A 205 4.47 -21.63 -6.65
C ALA A 205 4.87 -20.16 -6.74
N PHE A 206 4.01 -19.29 -6.23
CA PHE A 206 4.29 -17.86 -6.11
C PHE A 206 4.99 -17.58 -4.78
N LEU A 207 6.11 -16.88 -4.83
CA LEU A 207 6.80 -16.37 -3.66
C LEU A 207 6.83 -14.84 -3.76
N SER A 208 6.34 -14.19 -2.72
CA SER A 208 6.31 -12.74 -2.58
C SER A 208 7.02 -12.38 -1.28
N VAL A 209 7.96 -11.44 -1.35
CA VAL A 209 8.73 -11.00 -0.18
C VAL A 209 8.60 -9.49 -0.01
N ASN A 210 8.53 -9.05 1.23
CA ASN A 210 8.60 -7.64 1.54
C ASN A 210 10.07 -7.20 1.53
N VAL A 211 10.42 -6.24 0.67
CA VAL A 211 11.80 -5.74 0.52
C VAL A 211 11.99 -4.43 1.26
N TYR A 212 10.97 -3.59 1.27
CA TYR A 212 10.97 -2.32 1.98
C TYR A 212 9.83 -2.32 2.98
N GLU A 213 10.04 -1.59 4.06
CA GLU A 213 9.01 -1.27 5.03
C GLU A 213 8.50 0.14 4.78
N ILE A 214 7.23 0.39 5.08
CA ILE A 214 6.62 1.73 4.98
C ILE A 214 6.25 2.26 6.35
N TYR A 215 6.46 3.55 6.54
CA TYR A 215 6.06 4.29 7.71
C TYR A 215 4.90 5.19 7.34
N ILE A 216 3.72 4.88 7.88
CA ILE A 216 2.56 5.73 7.69
C ILE A 216 2.57 6.78 8.79
N SER A 217 3.10 7.95 8.46
CA SER A 217 3.33 9.09 9.36
C SER A 217 2.14 9.42 10.26
N LYS A 218 0.92 9.36 9.70
CA LYS A 218 -0.34 9.62 10.41
C LYS A 218 -0.74 8.51 11.41
N LEU A 219 -0.24 7.29 11.25
CA LEU A 219 -0.46 6.19 12.19
C LEU A 219 0.64 6.19 13.24
N ASN A 220 1.89 6.07 12.79
CA ASN A 220 3.07 6.17 13.62
C ASN A 220 4.31 6.43 12.74
N PRO A 221 5.10 7.49 13.00
CA PRO A 221 6.30 7.79 12.21
C PRO A 221 7.52 6.93 12.60
N ASP A 222 7.50 6.30 13.77
CA ASP A 222 8.62 5.60 14.38
C ASP A 222 8.58 4.08 14.14
N TYR A 223 7.37 3.52 13.99
CA TYR A 223 7.16 2.11 13.70
C TYR A 223 6.71 1.92 12.25
N PRO A 224 7.32 0.98 11.51
CA PRO A 224 6.82 0.59 10.20
C PRO A 224 5.43 -0.04 10.37
N ARG A 225 4.61 0.07 9.32
CA ARG A 225 3.22 -0.37 9.36
C ARG A 225 3.07 -1.87 9.68
N GLU A 226 4.09 -2.69 9.46
CA GLU A 226 4.07 -4.11 9.83
C GLU A 226 3.84 -4.37 11.31
N PHE A 227 4.27 -3.45 12.17
CA PHE A 227 4.05 -3.55 13.62
C PHE A 227 2.84 -2.74 14.09
N LEU A 228 2.06 -2.18 13.16
CA LEU A 228 0.87 -1.39 13.44
C LEU A 228 -0.36 -2.18 13.00
N SER A 229 -1.20 -2.53 13.96
CA SER A 229 -2.44 -3.24 13.65
C SER A 229 -3.41 -2.33 12.91
N GLN A 230 -3.93 -2.83 11.79
CA GLN A 230 -4.99 -2.22 11.00
C GLN A 230 -6.00 -3.30 10.61
N PRO A 231 -6.78 -3.77 11.59
CA PRO A 231 -7.77 -4.80 11.32
C PRO A 231 -8.83 -4.29 10.34
N ILE A 232 -9.49 -5.22 9.65
CA ILE A 232 -10.76 -4.91 8.99
C ILE A 232 -11.77 -4.36 10.02
N ASP A 233 -12.77 -3.61 9.56
CA ASP A 233 -13.83 -3.09 10.44
C ASP A 233 -14.95 -4.11 10.66
N ARG A 234 -15.19 -4.98 9.67
CA ARG A 234 -16.30 -5.92 9.70
C ARG A 234 -16.05 -7.16 8.84
N GLN A 235 -16.45 -8.33 9.31
CA GLN A 235 -16.49 -9.53 8.48
C GLN A 235 -17.80 -9.57 7.69
N VAL A 236 -17.76 -9.98 6.42
CA VAL A 236 -18.97 -10.35 5.67
C VAL A 236 -19.42 -11.75 6.08
N THR A 237 -20.69 -11.87 6.49
CA THR A 237 -21.19 -13.06 7.19
C THR A 237 -21.62 -14.19 6.26
N ASN A 238 -22.15 -13.85 5.09
CA ASN A 238 -22.76 -14.80 4.14
C ASN A 238 -22.07 -14.83 2.77
N ALA A 239 -20.84 -14.32 2.68
CA ALA A 239 -20.10 -14.23 1.44
C ALA A 239 -18.88 -15.16 1.44
N ASN A 240 -18.53 -15.65 0.26
CA ASN A 240 -17.27 -16.35 0.01
C ASN A 240 -16.72 -15.96 -1.37
N TYR A 241 -15.52 -16.43 -1.69
CA TYR A 241 -14.84 -16.14 -2.97
C TYR A 241 -15.64 -16.51 -4.22
N PHE A 242 -16.65 -17.37 -4.11
CA PHE A 242 -17.51 -17.82 -5.22
C PHE A 242 -18.86 -17.09 -5.26
N ASN A 243 -19.19 -16.29 -4.24
CA ASN A 243 -20.43 -15.53 -4.15
C ASN A 243 -20.19 -14.13 -3.54
N LEU A 244 -19.51 -13.28 -4.30
CA LEU A 244 -19.24 -11.89 -3.91
C LEU A 244 -20.49 -11.00 -3.89
N GLN A 245 -21.56 -11.40 -4.59
CA GLN A 245 -22.81 -10.63 -4.64
C GLN A 245 -23.39 -10.41 -3.25
N SER A 246 -23.38 -11.43 -2.39
CA SER A 246 -23.85 -11.30 -1.00
C SER A 246 -22.99 -10.35 -0.16
N ALA A 247 -21.68 -10.25 -0.42
CA ALA A 247 -20.85 -9.24 0.23
C ALA A 247 -21.25 -7.82 -0.19
N LEU A 248 -21.46 -7.60 -1.49
CA LEU A 248 -21.86 -6.29 -2.01
C LEU A 248 -23.23 -5.85 -1.46
N GLU A 249 -24.19 -6.76 -1.40
CA GLU A 249 -25.51 -6.51 -0.81
C GLU A 249 -25.42 -6.16 0.68
N GLU A 250 -24.59 -6.88 1.46
CA GLU A 250 -24.36 -6.56 2.87
C GLU A 250 -23.79 -5.14 3.04
N ILE A 251 -22.78 -4.78 2.23
CA ILE A 251 -22.15 -3.44 2.26
C ILE A 251 -23.15 -2.35 1.89
N ILE A 252 -23.95 -2.55 0.84
CA ILE A 252 -24.97 -1.59 0.38
C ILE A 252 -26.04 -1.39 1.44
N ASN A 253 -26.50 -2.48 2.07
CA ASN A 253 -27.51 -2.41 3.13
C ASN A 253 -26.97 -1.69 4.38
N ASP A 254 -25.70 -1.88 4.73
CA ASP A 254 -25.04 -1.14 5.83
C ASP A 254 -24.97 0.38 5.55
N ASP A 255 -24.60 0.78 4.33
CA ASP A 255 -24.61 2.19 3.88
C ASP A 255 -26.01 2.81 3.91
N GLN A 256 -27.05 2.03 3.60
CA GLN A 256 -28.43 2.51 3.68
C GLN A 256 -28.88 2.68 5.13
N SER A 257 -28.58 1.72 6.01
CA SER A 257 -29.02 1.78 7.41
C SER A 257 -28.43 2.96 8.19
N THR A 258 -27.19 3.34 7.90
CA THR A 258 -26.52 4.51 8.50
C THR A 258 -27.09 5.86 8.05
N LYS A 259 -27.83 5.91 6.92
CA LYS A 259 -28.50 7.14 6.46
C LYS A 259 -29.79 7.45 7.23
N TRP A 260 -30.36 6.48 7.94
CA TRP A 260 -31.64 6.64 8.66
C TRP A 260 -31.50 7.02 10.13
N THR A 261 -30.27 7.13 10.67
CA THR A 261 -30.04 7.48 12.08
C THR A 261 -29.93 8.97 12.39
N TYR A 262 -30.11 9.86 11.41
CA TYR A 262 -30.39 11.28 11.69
C TYR A 262 -31.90 11.53 11.69
N SER A 263 -32.58 11.03 12.72
CA SER A 263 -33.90 11.54 13.10
C SER A 263 -33.70 12.59 14.19
N ASP A 264 -34.01 13.83 13.84
CA ASP A 264 -34.34 14.97 14.68
C ASP A 264 -34.41 14.66 16.19
N ASN A 265 -33.37 15.08 16.91
CA ASN A 265 -33.47 15.33 18.34
C ASN A 265 -32.90 16.73 18.64
N LYS A 266 -33.82 17.70 18.55
CA LYS A 266 -33.86 19.05 19.13
C LYS A 266 -32.85 20.09 18.66
#